data_AF-A0AAU2EJA3-F1
#
_entry.id   AF-A0AAU2EJA3-F1
#
_cell.length_a   1.000
_cell.length_b   1.000
_cell.length_c   1.000
_cell.angle_alpha   90.00
_cell.angle_beta   90.00
_cell.angle_gamma   90.00
#
_symmetry.space_group_name_H-M   'P 1'
#
loop_
_entity.id
_entity.type
_entity.pdbx_description
1 polymer ?
#
loop_
_entity_poly.entity_id
_entity_poly.type
_entity_poly.pdbx_seq_one_letter_code
_entity_poly.pdbx_strand_id
1 'polypeptide(L)'
;MTIAPDLHTFTGAYAAHALDERERAEFERHLAACPSCAQEVAEFAATLARLGAAEAVAPPPALRQRVLAQLPTVRQHPPHAAPGADAGRRPGRFGRVLPRLALAASLAAAVLLGGVAVQQHDRAEQARTQATRLQERQAGFESLLTAPDARTSTAAAGSGVGTVVWSQSRGQAAFLAAGMPALPAGSTYELWFDDAGTMRPAGLMPTTDGALLLDGAIGGAGGVGVTVEPAGGSSRPSGAPVLLLPFT
;
A
#
# COMPACT_ATOMS: atom_id res chain seq x y z
N MET A 1 23.45 -5.89 -41.69
CA MET A 1 23.71 -4.90 -40.63
C MET A 1 23.24 -5.52 -39.34
N THR A 2 24.12 -6.25 -38.66
CA THR A 2 23.79 -7.04 -37.46
C THR A 2 23.92 -6.10 -36.28
N ILE A 3 22.80 -5.72 -35.67
CA ILE A 3 22.82 -5.01 -34.39
C ILE A 3 23.39 -6.01 -33.39
N ALA A 4 24.58 -5.75 -32.84
CA ALA A 4 25.15 -6.61 -31.80
C ALA A 4 24.14 -6.64 -30.64
N PRO A 5 23.68 -7.83 -30.21
CA PRO A 5 22.74 -7.93 -29.11
C PRO A 5 23.36 -7.32 -27.85
N ASP A 6 22.56 -6.60 -27.09
CA ASP A 6 22.98 -6.05 -25.80
C ASP A 6 23.27 -7.20 -24.83
N LEU A 7 24.53 -7.38 -24.46
CA LEU A 7 24.99 -8.46 -23.59
C LEU A 7 24.33 -8.43 -22.20
N HIS A 8 23.82 -7.28 -21.74
CA HIS A 8 23.08 -7.21 -20.48
C HIS A 8 21.78 -8.03 -20.50
N THR A 9 21.20 -8.25 -21.68
CA THR A 9 19.95 -9.02 -21.84
C THR A 9 20.15 -10.54 -21.73
N PHE A 10 21.40 -11.01 -21.70
CA PHE A 10 21.73 -12.43 -21.71
C PHE A 10 21.76 -13.08 -20.31
N THR A 11 21.60 -12.31 -19.24
CA THR A 11 21.72 -12.79 -17.84
C THR A 11 20.79 -13.95 -17.52
N GLY A 12 19.51 -13.85 -17.91
CA GLY A 12 18.52 -14.91 -17.72
C GLY A 12 18.79 -16.15 -18.58
N ALA A 13 19.10 -15.97 -19.88
CA ALA A 13 19.39 -17.07 -20.80
C ALA A 13 20.69 -17.80 -20.43
N TYR A 14 21.71 -17.08 -19.97
CA TYR A 14 22.95 -17.66 -19.44
C TYR A 14 22.68 -18.49 -18.19
N ALA A 15 21.93 -17.95 -17.22
CA ALA A 15 21.58 -18.67 -15.99
C ALA A 15 20.76 -19.95 -16.26
N ALA A 16 19.93 -19.95 -17.30
CA ALA A 16 19.17 -21.11 -17.76
C ALA A 16 19.96 -22.07 -18.68
N HIS A 17 21.25 -21.82 -18.91
CA HIS A 17 22.09 -22.56 -19.85
C HIS A 17 21.51 -22.63 -21.28
N ALA A 18 20.86 -21.55 -21.73
CA ALA A 18 20.15 -21.46 -23.01
C ALA A 18 20.91 -20.68 -24.11
N LEU A 19 22.13 -20.19 -23.83
CA LEU A 19 22.98 -19.53 -24.82
C LEU A 19 23.75 -20.55 -25.66
N ASP A 20 24.01 -20.20 -26.93
CA ASP A 20 24.95 -20.96 -27.74
C ASP A 20 26.41 -20.80 -27.27
N GLU A 21 27.33 -21.61 -27.79
CA GLU A 21 28.74 -21.60 -27.36
C GLU A 21 29.42 -20.24 -27.56
N ARG A 22 29.11 -19.55 -28.66
CA ARG A 22 29.72 -18.27 -29.02
C ARG A 22 29.16 -17.15 -28.14
N GLU A 23 27.85 -17.10 -27.98
CA GLU A 23 27.14 -16.16 -27.11
C GLU A 23 27.56 -16.33 -25.65
N ARG A 24 27.72 -17.59 -25.19
CA ARG A 24 28.19 -17.89 -23.84
C ARG A 24 29.60 -17.37 -23.61
N ALA A 25 30.53 -17.64 -24.53
CA ALA A 25 31.91 -17.14 -24.41
C ALA A 25 32.00 -15.61 -24.50
N GLU A 26 31.14 -14.97 -25.30
CA GLU A 26 31.01 -13.51 -25.35
C GLU A 26 30.49 -12.94 -24.03
N PHE A 27 29.46 -13.55 -23.46
CA PHE A 27 28.86 -13.13 -22.20
C PHE A 27 29.76 -13.40 -20.99
N GLU A 28 30.48 -14.51 -20.92
CA GLU A 28 31.43 -14.82 -19.83
C GLU A 28 32.56 -13.78 -19.73
N ARG A 29 33.06 -13.28 -20.87
CA ARG A 29 34.03 -12.18 -20.90
C ARG A 29 33.45 -10.89 -20.33
N HIS A 30 32.18 -10.59 -20.62
CA HIS A 30 31.47 -9.44 -20.05
C HIS A 30 31.22 -9.63 -18.54
N LEU A 31 30.82 -10.83 -18.13
CA LEU A 31 30.53 -11.19 -16.74
C LEU A 31 31.74 -10.97 -15.83
N ALA A 32 32.96 -11.25 -16.33
CA ALA A 32 34.20 -11.01 -15.62
C ALA A 32 34.46 -9.53 -15.28
N ALA A 33 33.81 -8.59 -15.98
CA ALA A 33 34.01 -7.14 -15.83
C ALA A 33 32.76 -6.38 -15.35
N CYS A 34 31.60 -7.03 -15.22
CA CYS A 34 30.33 -6.37 -14.89
C CYS A 34 29.69 -6.94 -13.60
N PRO A 35 29.88 -6.28 -12.44
CA PRO A 35 29.35 -6.75 -11.16
C PRO A 35 27.81 -6.85 -11.11
N SER A 36 27.09 -5.96 -11.80
CA SER A 36 25.62 -5.98 -11.84
C SER A 36 25.09 -7.21 -12.57
N CYS A 37 25.67 -7.57 -13.72
CA CYS A 37 25.32 -8.81 -14.42
C CYS A 37 25.70 -10.05 -13.63
N ALA A 38 26.82 -10.03 -12.90
CA ALA A 38 27.22 -11.13 -12.02
C ALA A 38 26.21 -11.35 -10.88
N GLN A 39 25.71 -10.26 -10.29
CA GLN A 39 24.65 -10.32 -9.30
C GLN A 39 23.35 -10.86 -9.89
N GLU A 40 22.91 -10.33 -11.04
CA GLU A 40 21.65 -10.73 -11.68
C GLU A 40 21.66 -12.22 -12.11
N VAL A 41 22.78 -12.71 -12.66
CA VAL A 41 22.96 -14.14 -12.95
C VAL A 41 22.85 -14.99 -11.69
N ALA A 42 23.42 -14.55 -10.56
CA ALA A 42 23.31 -15.27 -9.30
C ALA A 42 21.86 -15.33 -8.78
N GLU A 43 21.10 -14.24 -8.92
CA GLU A 43 19.69 -14.17 -8.54
C GLU A 43 18.81 -15.08 -9.43
N PHE A 44 19.04 -15.08 -10.75
CA PHE A 44 18.37 -16.00 -11.66
C PHE A 44 18.73 -17.46 -11.38
N ALA A 45 20.02 -17.77 -11.16
CA ALA A 45 20.47 -19.12 -10.82
C ALA A 45 19.84 -19.63 -9.52
N ALA A 46 19.71 -18.78 -8.50
CA ALA A 46 19.03 -19.12 -7.26
C ALA A 46 17.54 -19.43 -7.47
N THR A 47 16.86 -18.66 -8.33
CA THR A 47 15.46 -18.88 -8.68
C THR A 47 15.28 -20.19 -9.44
N LEU A 48 16.12 -20.43 -10.46
CA LEU A 48 16.10 -21.66 -11.25
C LEU A 48 16.41 -22.90 -10.40
N ALA A 49 17.32 -22.80 -9.43
CA ALA A 49 17.59 -23.88 -8.49
C ALA A 49 16.36 -24.26 -7.65
N ARG A 50 15.52 -23.29 -7.24
CA ARG A 50 14.27 -23.57 -6.51
C ARG A 50 13.24 -24.29 -7.40
N LEU A 51 13.14 -23.88 -8.67
CA LEU A 51 12.28 -24.56 -9.65
C LEU A 51 12.77 -25.98 -9.92
N GLY A 52 14.08 -26.16 -10.13
CA GLY A 52 14.67 -27.48 -10.36
C GLY A 52 14.53 -28.42 -9.14
N ALA A 53 14.59 -27.88 -7.92
CA ALA A 53 14.36 -28.66 -6.71
C ALA A 53 12.91 -29.13 -6.56
N ALA A 54 11.93 -28.31 -7.00
CA ALA A 54 10.52 -28.67 -6.98
C ALA A 54 10.20 -29.83 -7.94
N GLU A 55 10.89 -29.89 -9.09
CA GLU A 55 10.73 -30.92 -10.13
C GLU A 55 11.74 -32.08 -10.00
N ALA A 56 12.49 -32.16 -8.90
CA ALA A 56 13.55 -33.14 -8.75
C ALA A 56 13.01 -34.57 -8.56
N VAL A 57 13.50 -35.51 -9.36
CA VAL A 57 13.19 -36.95 -9.25
C VAL A 57 14.30 -37.67 -8.50
N ALA A 58 13.93 -38.63 -7.64
CA ALA A 58 14.89 -39.44 -6.90
C ALA A 58 15.82 -40.23 -7.86
N PRO A 59 17.16 -40.02 -7.79
CA PRO A 59 18.09 -40.77 -8.63
C PRO A 59 18.24 -42.22 -8.13
N PRO A 60 18.71 -43.16 -8.99
CA PRO A 60 18.99 -44.52 -8.56
C PRO A 60 20.00 -44.56 -7.38
N PRO A 61 19.79 -45.42 -6.36
CA PRO A 61 20.58 -45.41 -5.13
C PRO A 61 22.08 -45.68 -5.36
N ALA A 62 22.42 -46.42 -6.41
CA ALA A 62 23.81 -46.70 -6.80
C ALA A 62 24.52 -45.50 -7.46
N LEU A 63 23.81 -44.46 -7.91
CA LEU A 63 24.40 -43.34 -8.66
C LEU A 63 25.48 -42.63 -7.84
N ARG A 64 25.23 -42.40 -6.54
CA ARG A 64 26.20 -41.76 -5.64
C ARG A 64 27.52 -42.53 -5.57
N GLN A 65 27.45 -43.84 -5.39
CA GLN A 65 28.64 -44.69 -5.30
C GLN A 65 29.43 -44.69 -6.62
N ARG A 66 28.74 -44.76 -7.76
CA ARG A 66 29.39 -44.69 -9.08
C ARG A 66 30.12 -43.37 -9.31
N VAL A 67 29.49 -42.24 -8.98
CA VAL A 67 30.10 -40.91 -9.12
C VAL A 67 31.32 -40.78 -8.22
N LEU A 68 31.22 -41.18 -6.94
CA LEU A 68 32.33 -41.10 -6.00
C LEU A 68 33.51 -42.00 -6.40
N ALA A 69 33.25 -43.18 -6.96
CA ALA A 69 34.28 -44.09 -7.44
C ALA A 69 35.05 -43.54 -8.66
N GLN A 70 34.46 -42.62 -9.44
CA GLN A 70 35.11 -41.99 -10.59
C GLN A 70 36.01 -40.81 -10.21
N LEU A 71 35.82 -40.18 -9.05
CA LEU A 71 36.59 -38.99 -8.64
C LEU A 71 38.12 -39.14 -8.71
N PRO A 72 38.73 -40.28 -8.31
CA PRO A 72 40.19 -40.45 -8.38
C PRO A 72 40.75 -40.49 -9.81
N THR A 73 39.90 -40.78 -10.80
CA THR A 73 40.30 -40.92 -12.21
C THR A 73 40.24 -39.61 -13.00
N VAL A 74 39.57 -38.59 -12.44
CA VAL A 74 39.43 -37.27 -13.06
C VAL A 74 40.61 -36.41 -12.63
N ARG A 75 41.36 -35.87 -13.60
CA ARG A 75 42.43 -34.90 -13.32
C ARG A 75 41.81 -33.66 -12.67
N GLN A 76 42.14 -33.43 -11.42
CA GLN A 76 41.75 -32.20 -10.72
C GLN A 76 42.49 -31.02 -11.34
N HIS A 77 41.78 -29.94 -11.64
CA HIS A 77 42.44 -28.69 -12.01
C HIS A 77 43.25 -28.16 -10.83
N PRO A 78 44.46 -27.61 -11.08
CA PRO A 78 45.18 -26.90 -10.04
C PRO A 78 44.29 -25.79 -9.46
N PRO A 79 44.37 -25.51 -8.15
CA PRO A 79 43.59 -24.44 -7.55
C PRO A 79 43.82 -23.16 -8.34
N HIS A 80 42.74 -22.50 -8.76
CA HIS A 80 42.84 -21.19 -9.39
C HIS A 80 43.54 -20.25 -8.43
N ALA A 81 44.79 -19.88 -8.76
CA ALA A 81 45.47 -18.81 -8.06
C ALA A 81 44.64 -17.54 -8.32
N ALA A 82 43.94 -17.06 -7.30
CA ALA A 82 43.37 -15.72 -7.32
C ALA A 82 44.47 -14.74 -7.75
N PRO A 83 44.20 -13.78 -8.66
CA PRO A 83 45.20 -12.78 -9.02
C PRO A 83 45.60 -12.01 -7.76
N GLY A 84 46.84 -12.23 -7.29
CA GLY A 84 47.47 -11.44 -6.24
C GLY A 84 47.08 -11.79 -4.80
N ALA A 85 47.50 -12.96 -4.31
CA ALA A 85 47.65 -13.20 -2.88
C ALA A 85 49.07 -12.92 -2.36
N ASP A 86 49.94 -12.30 -3.16
CA ASP A 86 51.27 -11.82 -2.74
C ASP A 86 51.50 -10.36 -3.16
N ALA A 87 50.91 -9.45 -2.39
CA ALA A 87 51.48 -8.13 -2.19
C ALA A 87 51.45 -7.87 -0.69
N GLY A 88 52.62 -7.87 -0.06
CA GLY A 88 52.80 -7.81 1.38
C GLY A 88 51.89 -6.80 2.07
N ARG A 89 50.83 -7.30 2.72
CA ARG A 89 50.10 -6.52 3.71
C ARG A 89 50.75 -6.81 5.06
N ARG A 90 51.67 -5.93 5.47
CA ARG A 90 52.04 -5.79 6.89
C ARG A 90 50.76 -5.82 7.73
N PRO A 91 50.72 -6.49 8.90
CA PRO A 91 49.53 -6.50 9.74
C PRO A 91 49.35 -5.09 10.34
N GLY A 92 48.71 -4.21 9.57
CA GLY A 92 48.20 -2.95 10.08
C GLY A 92 47.11 -3.26 11.09
N ARG A 93 47.18 -2.62 12.26
CA ARG A 93 46.29 -2.79 13.43
C ARG A 93 44.78 -2.51 13.15
N PHE A 94 44.38 -2.38 11.89
CA PHE A 94 43.01 -2.07 11.43
C PHE A 94 42.24 -3.28 10.83
N GLY A 95 42.83 -4.48 10.79
CA GLY A 95 42.21 -5.69 10.22
C GLY A 95 41.04 -6.31 10.99
N ARG A 96 40.63 -5.75 12.14
CA ARG A 96 39.49 -6.25 12.94
C ARG A 96 38.20 -5.44 12.75
N VAL A 97 38.22 -4.36 11.97
CA VAL A 97 37.06 -3.45 11.81
C VAL A 97 36.25 -3.72 10.54
N LEU A 98 36.87 -4.26 9.48
CA LEU A 98 36.21 -4.54 8.20
C LEU A 98 35.07 -5.57 8.24
N PRO A 99 35.14 -6.73 8.94
CA PRO A 99 33.99 -7.62 9.02
C PRO A 99 32.83 -7.02 9.84
N ARG A 100 33.12 -6.07 10.74
CA ARG A 100 32.10 -5.32 11.49
C ARG A 100 31.39 -4.28 10.62
N LEU A 101 32.12 -3.64 9.69
CA LEU A 101 31.54 -2.69 8.74
C LEU A 101 30.68 -3.38 7.68
N ALA A 102 31.08 -4.57 7.21
CA ALA A 102 30.26 -5.37 6.29
C ALA A 102 28.96 -5.84 6.95
N LEU A 103 29.02 -6.36 8.20
CA LEU A 103 27.83 -6.73 8.97
C LEU A 103 26.93 -5.50 9.22
N ALA A 104 27.52 -4.35 9.56
CA ALA A 104 26.78 -3.12 9.76
C ALA A 104 26.08 -2.64 8.47
N ALA A 105 26.73 -2.78 7.31
CA ALA A 105 26.14 -2.44 6.02
C ALA A 105 24.98 -3.39 5.65
N SER A 106 25.11 -4.69 5.88
CA SER A 106 24.02 -5.65 5.66
C SER A 106 22.82 -5.42 6.58
N LEU A 107 23.07 -5.10 7.86
CA LEU A 107 22.02 -4.71 8.80
C LEU A 107 21.35 -3.41 8.38
N ALA A 108 22.12 -2.40 7.93
CA ALA A 108 21.56 -1.16 7.41
C ALA A 108 20.69 -1.40 6.17
N ALA A 109 21.13 -2.25 5.23
CA ALA A 109 20.35 -2.61 4.05
C ALA A 109 19.06 -3.37 4.42
N ALA A 110 19.12 -4.32 5.37
CA ALA A 110 17.95 -5.04 5.85
C ALA A 110 16.95 -4.11 6.55
N VAL A 111 17.43 -3.15 7.34
CA VAL A 111 16.59 -2.12 7.98
C VAL A 111 15.96 -1.20 6.95
N LEU A 112 16.71 -0.77 5.93
CA LEU A 112 16.19 0.07 4.85
C LEU A 112 15.12 -0.67 4.03
N LEU A 113 15.40 -1.90 3.59
CA LEU A 113 14.46 -2.72 2.84
C LEU A 113 13.23 -3.09 3.68
N GLY A 114 13.42 -3.45 4.95
CA GLY A 114 12.32 -3.68 5.89
C GLY A 114 11.47 -2.44 6.12
N GLY A 115 12.09 -1.26 6.24
CA GLY A 115 11.41 0.02 6.36
C GLY A 115 10.58 0.37 5.12
N VAL A 116 11.12 0.16 3.92
CA VAL A 116 10.38 0.36 2.65
C VAL A 116 9.21 -0.63 2.53
N ALA A 117 9.41 -1.89 2.91
CA ALA A 117 8.36 -2.90 2.88
C ALA A 117 7.21 -2.56 3.83
N VAL A 118 7.51 -2.12 5.07
CA VAL A 118 6.51 -1.65 6.04
C VAL A 118 5.79 -0.42 5.51
N GLN A 119 6.53 0.55 4.97
CA GLN A 119 5.93 1.76 4.41
C GLN A 119 5.00 1.48 3.21
N GLN A 120 5.36 0.52 2.35
CA GLN A 120 4.52 0.06 1.25
C GLN A 120 3.26 -0.63 1.76
N HIS A 121 3.39 -1.46 2.80
CA HIS A 121 2.25 -2.14 3.42
C HIS A 121 1.29 -1.13 4.07
N ASP A 122 1.82 -0.16 4.82
CA ASP A 122 1.02 0.90 5.44
C ASP A 122 0.29 1.74 4.39
N ARG A 123 0.95 2.09 3.28
CA ARG A 123 0.31 2.81 2.17
C ARG A 123 -0.80 1.98 1.51
N ALA A 124 -0.59 0.68 1.32
CA ALA A 124 -1.59 -0.20 0.74
C ALA A 124 -2.82 -0.35 1.66
N GLU A 125 -2.60 -0.52 2.97
CA GLU A 125 -3.67 -0.58 3.97
C GLU A 125 -4.43 0.75 4.09
N GLN A 126 -3.72 1.88 4.05
CA GLN A 126 -4.35 3.21 4.02
C GLN A 126 -5.22 3.40 2.77
N ALA A 127 -4.72 3.01 1.60
CA ALA A 127 -5.47 3.11 0.34
C ALA A 127 -6.72 2.21 0.36
N ARG A 128 -6.60 0.97 0.86
CA ARG A 128 -7.75 0.06 1.04
C ARG A 128 -8.78 0.63 1.99
N THR A 129 -8.35 1.13 3.15
CA THR A 129 -9.24 1.71 4.16
C THR A 129 -9.99 2.93 3.61
N GLN A 130 -9.31 3.78 2.84
CA GLN A 130 -9.94 4.91 2.17
C GLN A 130 -10.97 4.47 1.13
N ALA A 131 -10.65 3.46 0.32
CA ALA A 131 -11.56 2.91 -0.68
C ALA A 131 -12.82 2.31 -0.01
N THR A 132 -12.66 1.51 1.04
CA THR A 132 -13.79 0.93 1.80
C THR A 132 -14.68 2.03 2.39
N ARG A 133 -14.11 3.06 3.00
CA ARG A 133 -14.90 4.17 3.57
C ARG A 133 -15.70 4.94 2.52
N LEU A 134 -15.12 5.17 1.34
CA LEU A 134 -15.83 5.82 0.24
C LEU A 134 -16.97 4.94 -0.28
N GLN A 135 -16.72 3.63 -0.41
CA GLN A 135 -17.73 2.68 -0.85
C GLN A 135 -18.87 2.53 0.17
N GLU A 136 -18.57 2.50 1.47
CA GLU A 136 -19.58 2.48 2.54
C GLU A 136 -20.46 3.74 2.53
N ARG A 137 -19.86 4.92 2.34
CA ARG A 137 -20.61 6.18 2.20
C ARG A 137 -21.53 6.18 0.98
N GLN A 138 -21.03 5.71 -0.17
CA GLN A 138 -21.84 5.59 -1.39
C GLN A 138 -22.99 4.61 -1.21
N ALA A 139 -22.72 3.42 -0.67
CA ALA A 139 -23.74 2.41 -0.39
C ALA A 139 -24.79 2.91 0.62
N GLY A 140 -24.38 3.71 1.61
CA GLY A 140 -25.30 4.35 2.56
C GLY A 140 -26.26 5.33 1.87
N PHE A 141 -25.75 6.19 0.99
CA PHE A 141 -26.58 7.09 0.19
C PHE A 141 -27.52 6.34 -0.76
N GLU A 142 -27.02 5.35 -1.49
CA GLU A 142 -27.86 4.54 -2.40
C GLU A 142 -28.94 3.77 -1.64
N SER A 143 -28.60 3.17 -0.51
CA SER A 143 -29.54 2.48 0.39
C SER A 143 -30.65 3.41 0.87
N LEU A 144 -30.30 4.66 1.20
CA LEU A 144 -31.26 5.67 1.62
C LEU A 144 -32.17 6.12 0.48
N LEU A 145 -31.60 6.44 -0.69
CA LEU A 145 -32.36 6.94 -1.85
C LEU A 145 -33.28 5.89 -2.47
N THR A 146 -32.93 4.62 -2.34
CA THR A 146 -33.73 3.48 -2.83
C THR A 146 -34.67 2.90 -1.77
N ALA A 147 -34.65 3.43 -0.54
CA ALA A 147 -35.53 2.95 0.52
C ALA A 147 -36.99 3.28 0.17
N PRO A 148 -37.92 2.32 0.28
CA PRO A 148 -39.33 2.53 -0.08
C PRO A 148 -40.05 3.52 0.87
N ASP A 149 -39.51 3.72 2.07
CA ASP A 149 -40.00 4.65 3.08
C ASP A 149 -39.15 5.94 3.17
N ALA A 150 -38.30 6.21 2.16
CA ALA A 150 -37.53 7.44 2.11
C ALA A 150 -38.46 8.66 2.05
N ARG A 151 -38.23 9.62 2.95
CA ARG A 151 -38.96 10.89 3.02
C ARG A 151 -38.00 12.06 2.99
N THR A 152 -38.51 13.23 2.62
CA THR A 152 -37.74 14.46 2.55
C THR A 152 -38.42 15.61 3.26
N SER A 153 -37.61 16.51 3.82
CA SER A 153 -38.05 17.73 4.50
C SER A 153 -37.04 18.80 4.16
N THR A 154 -37.54 20.00 3.84
CA THR A 154 -36.74 21.08 3.27
C THR A 154 -37.05 22.38 4.00
N ALA A 155 -36.01 23.16 4.28
CA ALA A 155 -36.13 24.46 4.92
C ALA A 155 -35.11 25.43 4.33
N ALA A 156 -35.51 26.70 4.25
CA ALA A 156 -34.66 27.77 3.75
C ALA A 156 -33.80 28.38 4.87
N ALA A 157 -32.54 28.70 4.55
CA ALA A 157 -31.62 29.44 5.40
C ALA A 157 -31.15 30.69 4.66
N GLY A 158 -31.87 31.82 4.82
CA GLY A 158 -31.61 33.01 4.03
C GLY A 158 -31.86 32.76 2.54
N SER A 159 -30.83 32.87 1.71
CA SER A 159 -30.88 32.57 0.27
C SER A 159 -30.65 31.09 -0.06
N GLY A 160 -30.21 30.29 0.91
CA GLY A 160 -29.90 28.87 0.75
C GLY A 160 -31.03 27.95 1.16
N VAL A 161 -30.86 26.66 0.86
CA VAL A 161 -31.81 25.60 1.19
C VAL A 161 -31.07 24.40 1.77
N GLY A 162 -31.58 23.88 2.88
CA GLY A 162 -31.21 22.59 3.43
C GLY A 162 -32.33 21.59 3.23
N THR A 163 -32.01 20.38 2.80
CA THR A 163 -32.94 19.26 2.66
C THR A 163 -32.42 18.08 3.45
N VAL A 164 -33.24 17.49 4.31
CA VAL A 164 -32.95 16.18 4.90
C VAL A 164 -33.74 15.12 4.17
N VAL A 165 -33.08 14.00 3.89
CA VAL A 165 -33.66 12.76 3.38
C VAL A 165 -33.48 11.71 4.46
N TRP A 166 -34.51 10.96 4.83
CA TRP A 166 -34.40 9.93 5.86
C TRP A 166 -35.24 8.70 5.55
N SER A 167 -34.85 7.56 6.12
CA SER A 167 -35.61 6.31 6.11
C SER A 167 -35.60 5.71 7.50
N GLN A 168 -36.79 5.50 8.08
CA GLN A 168 -36.93 4.93 9.42
C GLN A 168 -36.54 3.45 9.42
N SER A 169 -36.90 2.71 8.36
CA SER A 169 -36.58 1.29 8.21
C SER A 169 -35.09 1.03 8.09
N ARG A 170 -34.33 1.96 7.48
CA ARG A 170 -32.87 1.93 7.41
C ARG A 170 -32.20 2.55 8.63
N GLY A 171 -32.92 3.38 9.40
CA GLY A 171 -32.38 4.15 10.50
C GLY A 171 -31.34 5.20 10.07
N GLN A 172 -31.40 5.63 8.80
CA GLN A 172 -30.39 6.47 8.14
C GLN A 172 -30.99 7.79 7.67
N ALA A 173 -30.23 8.86 7.78
CA ALA A 173 -30.58 10.17 7.24
C ALA A 173 -29.38 10.83 6.56
N ALA A 174 -29.65 11.65 5.56
CA ALA A 174 -28.66 12.46 4.85
C ALA A 174 -29.16 13.89 4.72
N PHE A 175 -28.24 14.84 4.76
CA PHE A 175 -28.52 16.25 4.53
C PHE A 175 -27.92 16.70 3.20
N LEU A 176 -28.65 17.53 2.46
CA LEU A 176 -28.21 18.19 1.24
C LEU A 176 -28.32 19.70 1.43
N ALA A 177 -27.24 20.40 1.14
CA ALA A 177 -27.12 21.84 1.18
C ALA A 177 -26.99 22.41 -0.23
N ALA A 178 -27.72 23.49 -0.49
CA ALA A 178 -27.58 24.30 -1.69
C ALA A 178 -27.59 25.78 -1.32
N GLY A 179 -26.49 26.49 -1.57
CA GLY A 179 -26.35 27.93 -1.39
C GLY A 179 -26.51 28.42 0.05
N MET A 180 -26.14 27.59 1.05
CA MET A 180 -26.21 28.00 2.46
C MET A 180 -25.39 29.28 2.72
N PRO A 181 -25.76 30.11 3.72
CA PRO A 181 -25.02 31.32 4.03
C PRO A 181 -23.51 31.10 4.22
N ALA A 182 -22.69 32.07 3.84
CA ALA A 182 -21.24 31.97 4.02
C ALA A 182 -20.88 31.87 5.51
N LEU A 183 -20.00 30.91 5.83
CA LEU A 183 -19.53 30.68 7.19
C LEU A 183 -18.44 31.71 7.58
N PRO A 184 -18.45 32.23 8.82
CA PRO A 184 -17.33 32.99 9.35
C PRO A 184 -16.03 32.16 9.31
N ALA A 185 -14.89 32.85 9.27
CA ALA A 185 -13.58 32.18 9.28
C ALA A 185 -13.44 31.29 10.53
N GLY A 186 -13.03 30.04 10.34
CA GLY A 186 -12.86 29.06 11.42
C GLY A 186 -14.18 28.49 11.97
N SER A 187 -15.29 28.59 11.21
CA SER A 187 -16.58 27.96 11.55
C SER A 187 -16.95 26.82 10.58
N THR A 188 -17.87 25.96 11.00
CA THR A 188 -18.48 24.88 10.21
C THR A 188 -19.98 24.86 10.46
N TYR A 189 -20.76 24.29 9.53
CA TYR A 189 -22.08 23.80 9.92
C TYR A 189 -21.93 22.50 10.70
N GLU A 190 -22.70 22.38 11.77
CA GLU A 190 -22.86 21.12 12.50
C GLU A 190 -24.32 20.70 12.45
N LEU A 191 -24.51 19.42 12.18
CA LEU A 191 -25.82 18.79 12.06
C LEU A 191 -26.09 17.97 13.30
N TRP A 192 -27.34 18.01 13.75
CA TRP A 192 -27.76 17.42 15.00
C TRP A 192 -29.04 16.63 14.79
N PHE A 193 -29.14 15.44 15.38
CA PHE A 193 -30.43 14.80 15.58
C PHE A 193 -31.15 15.48 16.74
N ASP A 194 -32.40 15.89 16.51
CA ASP A 194 -33.25 16.51 17.53
C ASP A 194 -34.04 15.44 18.30
N ASP A 195 -33.46 14.97 19.41
CA ASP A 195 -34.07 14.03 20.33
C ASP A 195 -34.91 14.79 21.39
N ALA A 196 -36.10 15.26 20.97
CA ALA A 196 -37.04 16.00 21.82
C ALA A 196 -36.45 17.25 22.50
N GLY A 197 -35.72 18.06 21.72
CA GLY A 197 -35.01 19.26 22.14
C GLY A 197 -33.55 19.02 22.55
N THR A 198 -33.12 17.76 22.68
CA THR A 198 -31.71 17.42 22.90
C THR A 198 -31.02 17.23 21.57
N MET A 199 -30.09 18.12 21.24
CA MET A 199 -29.34 18.08 19.99
C MET A 199 -28.13 17.15 20.13
N ARG A 200 -28.20 15.99 19.47
CA ARG A 200 -27.12 14.99 19.43
C ARG A 200 -26.28 15.17 18.15
N PRO A 201 -24.95 15.27 18.22
CA PRO A 201 -24.10 15.46 17.04
C PRO A 201 -24.35 14.38 15.99
N ALA A 202 -24.47 14.80 14.73
CA ALA A 202 -24.79 13.96 13.58
C ALA A 202 -23.89 14.25 12.36
N GLY A 203 -22.93 15.17 12.48
CA GLY A 203 -21.87 15.35 11.50
C GLY A 203 -21.54 16.82 11.21
N LEU A 204 -20.40 17.04 10.57
CA LEU A 204 -19.88 18.37 10.23
C LEU A 204 -19.90 18.60 8.73
N MET A 205 -20.31 19.81 8.33
CA MET A 205 -20.32 20.25 6.93
C MET A 205 -19.59 21.60 6.81
N PRO A 206 -18.31 21.60 6.39
CA PRO A 206 -17.52 22.82 6.28
C PRO A 206 -17.83 23.63 5.01
N THR A 207 -18.70 23.12 4.12
CA THR A 207 -19.07 23.74 2.86
C THR A 207 -20.50 24.29 2.90
N THR A 208 -20.82 25.24 2.01
CA THR A 208 -22.17 25.81 1.84
C THR A 208 -23.07 24.98 0.93
N ASP A 209 -22.45 24.07 0.17
CA ASP A 209 -23.07 23.20 -0.81
C ASP A 209 -22.52 21.79 -0.63
N GLY A 210 -23.35 20.78 -0.87
CA GLY A 210 -22.93 19.38 -0.84
C GLY A 210 -23.94 18.48 -0.15
N ALA A 211 -23.52 17.24 0.12
CA ALA A 211 -24.33 16.27 0.82
C ALA A 211 -23.51 15.55 1.90
N LEU A 212 -24.16 15.22 3.01
CA LEU A 212 -23.57 14.51 4.14
C LEU A 212 -24.54 13.41 4.59
N LEU A 213 -24.06 12.16 4.65
CA LEU A 213 -24.77 11.11 5.38
C LEU A 213 -24.55 11.35 6.87
N LEU A 214 -25.62 11.42 7.64
CA LEU A 214 -25.56 11.73 9.06
C LEU A 214 -24.98 10.55 9.86
N ASP A 215 -24.13 10.87 10.83
CA ASP A 215 -23.49 9.92 11.70
C ASP A 215 -24.46 9.44 12.80
N GLY A 216 -24.58 8.12 12.92
CA GLY A 216 -25.45 7.48 13.91
C GLY A 216 -26.88 7.22 13.41
N ALA A 217 -27.64 6.47 14.21
CA ALA A 217 -29.02 6.13 13.86
C ALA A 217 -29.97 7.30 14.14
N ILE A 218 -31.04 7.40 13.33
CA ILE A 218 -32.16 8.31 13.59
C ILE A 218 -32.73 8.09 14.99
N GLY A 219 -32.99 6.83 15.35
CA GLY A 219 -33.57 6.48 16.65
C GLY A 219 -34.94 7.12 16.84
N GLY A 220 -35.12 7.82 17.97
CA GLY A 220 -36.33 8.56 18.31
C GLY A 220 -36.31 10.04 17.92
N ALA A 221 -35.32 10.48 17.14
CA ALA A 221 -35.18 11.87 16.76
C ALA A 221 -36.42 12.35 15.97
N GLY A 222 -36.88 13.56 16.28
CA GLY A 222 -38.00 14.20 15.61
C GLY A 222 -37.60 15.04 14.40
N GLY A 223 -36.30 15.17 14.11
CA GLY A 223 -35.80 15.95 12.99
C GLY A 223 -34.29 16.17 13.05
N VAL A 224 -33.82 17.09 12.21
CA VAL A 224 -32.43 17.54 12.15
C VAL A 224 -32.34 19.04 12.40
N GLY A 225 -31.48 19.43 13.34
CA GLY A 225 -31.06 20.80 13.53
C GLY A 225 -29.73 21.09 12.83
N VAL A 226 -29.55 22.31 12.34
CA VAL A 226 -28.27 22.77 11.78
C VAL A 226 -27.86 24.05 12.49
N THR A 227 -26.62 24.13 12.97
CA THR A 227 -26.07 25.32 13.64
C THR A 227 -24.73 25.72 13.01
N VAL A 228 -24.29 26.95 13.28
CA VAL A 228 -22.93 27.41 12.94
C VAL A 228 -22.06 27.23 14.18
N GLU A 229 -21.02 26.42 14.07
CA GLU A 229 -20.16 26.02 15.18
C GLU A 229 -18.68 26.30 14.86
N PRO A 230 -17.78 26.34 15.86
CA PRO A 230 -16.34 26.41 15.63
C PRO A 230 -15.83 25.23 14.78
N ALA A 231 -14.72 25.44 14.07
CA ALA A 231 -14.05 24.38 13.34
C ALA A 231 -13.72 23.20 14.28
N GLY A 232 -14.23 22.01 13.93
CA GLY A 232 -14.16 20.81 14.77
C GLY A 232 -15.47 20.46 15.49
N GLY A 233 -16.48 21.34 15.43
CA GLY A 233 -17.78 21.14 16.06
C GLY A 233 -17.80 21.46 17.56
N SER A 234 -18.94 21.19 18.17
CA SER A 234 -19.25 21.42 19.57
C SER A 234 -19.85 20.17 20.21
N SER A 235 -19.79 20.05 21.54
CA SER A 235 -20.47 18.94 22.24
C SER A 235 -21.98 19.16 22.38
N ARG A 236 -22.43 20.40 22.20
CA ARG A 236 -23.81 20.86 22.16
C ARG A 236 -23.86 22.13 21.30
N PRO A 237 -25.03 22.47 20.72
CA PRO A 237 -25.18 23.72 19.98
C PRO A 237 -24.66 24.94 20.76
N SER A 238 -23.79 25.74 20.14
CA SER A 238 -23.31 26.99 20.75
C SER A 238 -24.29 28.15 20.56
N GLY A 239 -25.26 28.00 19.66
CA GLY A 239 -26.26 29.02 19.36
C GLY A 239 -27.59 28.45 18.87
N ALA A 240 -28.47 29.35 18.43
CA ALA A 240 -29.75 28.96 17.85
C ALA A 240 -29.54 28.23 16.51
N PRO A 241 -30.33 27.20 16.21
CA PRO A 241 -30.29 26.54 14.91
C PRO A 241 -30.61 27.52 13.78
N VAL A 242 -29.80 27.47 12.71
CA VAL A 242 -30.09 28.18 11.45
C VAL A 242 -31.14 27.44 10.63
N LEU A 243 -31.31 26.13 10.85
CA LEU A 243 -32.35 25.30 10.26
C LEU A 243 -32.86 24.30 11.30
N LEU A 244 -34.17 24.02 11.23
CA LEU A 244 -34.82 22.90 11.88
C LEU A 244 -35.67 22.17 10.83
N LEU A 245 -35.39 20.89 10.64
CA LEU A 245 -35.96 20.06 9.58
C LEU A 245 -36.67 18.86 10.23
N PRO A 246 -37.98 18.95 10.48
CA PRO A 246 -38.70 17.90 11.18
C PRO A 246 -38.87 16.65 10.29
N PHE A 247 -38.88 15.48 10.92
CA PHE A 247 -39.25 14.22 10.30
C PHE A 247 -40.78 14.07 10.34
N THR A 248 -41.44 14.48 9.26
CA THR A 248 -42.91 14.44 9.10
C THR A 248 -43.37 13.45 8.04
#